data_AF-A0A955QCG9-F1
#
_entry.id   AF-A0A955QCG9-F1
#
_cell.length_a   1.000
_cell.length_b   1.000
_cell.length_c   1.000
_cell.angle_alpha   90.00
_cell.angle_beta   90.00
_cell.angle_gamma   90.00
#
_symmetry.space_group_name_H-M   'P 1'
#
loop_
_entity.id
_entity.type
_entity.pdbx_description
1 polymer ?
#
loop_
_entity_poly.entity_id
_entity_poly.type
_entity_poly.pdbx_seq_one_letter_code
_entity_poly.pdbx_strand_id
1 'polypeptide(L)'
;MPISSELMYAILAMDSYNRGYNPGITLTGTQVGNATIGVDSAVLNTELNTDPNDPNRIDQTAGFYAVAYQWNDDSIISYRGTDNPGLWADDISGGSDVWNGYGLGVGSPYAEQGRLAAEFYQAVTGTQSSDPLAESATLTGHSLGGGLAGLIGALYHEDAVLFDNMPFELAATSVCEHANFGDAVWQPLRDPLSNGLGPWAPLIARHFQAGSAVTGECLAAFRSLQHTPVT
;
A
#
# COMPACT_ATOMS: atom_id res chain seq x y z
N MET A 1 15.50 -19.46 19.27
CA MET A 1 14.68 -18.24 19.50
C MET A 1 13.74 -18.13 18.30
N PRO A 2 12.42 -18.06 18.49
CA PRO A 2 11.56 -17.65 17.40
C PRO A 2 11.92 -16.22 16.99
N ILE A 3 11.82 -15.93 15.69
CA ILE A 3 11.96 -14.57 15.14
C ILE A 3 10.88 -13.66 15.76
N SER A 4 11.17 -12.38 16.05
CA SER A 4 10.12 -11.45 16.49
C SER A 4 9.19 -11.11 15.34
N SER A 5 7.94 -10.73 15.64
CA SER A 5 6.96 -10.40 14.61
C SER A 5 7.38 -9.19 13.79
N GLU A 6 7.93 -8.16 14.44
CA GLU A 6 8.42 -6.94 13.78
C GLU A 6 9.55 -7.27 12.80
N LEU A 7 10.46 -8.17 13.17
CA LEU A 7 11.53 -8.59 12.28
C LEU A 7 10.98 -9.40 11.09
N MET A 8 9.96 -10.23 11.29
CA MET A 8 9.29 -10.90 10.18
C MET A 8 8.62 -9.89 9.24
N TYR A 9 7.86 -8.92 9.75
CA TYR A 9 7.24 -7.88 8.92
C TYR A 9 8.27 -7.06 8.15
N ALA A 10 9.43 -6.76 8.73
CA ALA A 10 10.53 -6.09 8.04
C ALA A 10 11.09 -6.95 6.90
N ILE A 11 11.26 -8.25 7.13
CA ILE A 11 11.69 -9.20 6.11
C ILE A 11 10.68 -9.26 4.97
N LEU A 12 9.37 -9.33 5.26
CA LEU A 12 8.33 -9.37 4.23
C LEU A 12 8.24 -8.05 3.45
N ALA A 13 8.35 -6.90 4.13
CA ALA A 13 8.43 -5.59 3.47
C ALA A 13 9.57 -5.54 2.45
N MET A 14 10.74 -6.10 2.79
CA MET A 14 11.89 -6.14 1.89
C MET A 14 11.84 -7.27 0.86
N ASP A 15 11.20 -8.40 1.16
CA ASP A 15 11.01 -9.49 0.19
C ASP A 15 10.22 -8.99 -1.03
N SER A 16 9.24 -8.11 -0.83
CA SER A 16 8.44 -7.52 -1.90
C SER A 16 9.28 -6.88 -3.02
N TYR A 17 10.46 -6.31 -2.73
CA TYR A 17 11.40 -5.72 -3.71
C TYR A 17 12.12 -6.76 -4.59
N ASN A 18 12.07 -8.03 -4.18
CA ASN A 18 12.81 -9.13 -4.80
C ASN A 18 11.87 -10.18 -5.44
N ARG A 19 10.59 -9.83 -5.62
CA ARG A 19 9.56 -10.65 -6.27
C ARG A 19 9.06 -9.99 -7.55
N GLY A 20 8.16 -10.66 -8.27
CA GLY A 20 7.48 -10.08 -9.45
C GLY A 20 8.41 -9.52 -10.51
N TYR A 21 8.03 -8.37 -11.07
CA TYR A 21 8.79 -7.68 -12.10
C TYR A 21 9.94 -6.87 -11.50
N ASN A 22 11.02 -6.71 -12.29
CA ASN A 22 12.24 -5.98 -11.95
C ASN A 22 12.78 -6.29 -10.52
N PRO A 23 12.93 -7.57 -10.14
CA PRO A 23 13.38 -7.90 -8.79
C PRO A 23 14.85 -7.47 -8.59
N GLY A 24 15.17 -6.93 -7.42
CA GLY A 24 16.54 -6.51 -7.09
C GLY A 24 17.54 -7.69 -7.07
N ILE A 25 17.07 -8.87 -6.65
CA ILE A 25 17.78 -10.14 -6.76
C ILE A 25 16.82 -11.27 -7.15
N THR A 26 17.31 -12.29 -7.85
CA THR A 26 16.51 -13.47 -8.21
C THR A 26 16.38 -14.41 -7.02
N LEU A 27 15.17 -14.49 -6.44
CA LEU A 27 14.82 -15.45 -5.40
C LEU A 27 13.99 -16.60 -5.99
N THR A 28 14.36 -17.83 -5.63
CA THR A 28 13.59 -19.04 -6.00
C THR A 28 12.80 -19.56 -4.80
N GLY A 29 11.58 -20.04 -5.03
CA GLY A 29 10.74 -20.66 -4.01
C GLY A 29 9.63 -19.74 -3.50
N THR A 30 8.65 -20.37 -2.83
CA THR A 30 7.38 -19.75 -2.41
C THR A 30 7.32 -19.50 -0.90
N GLN A 31 8.45 -19.55 -0.20
CA GLN A 31 8.51 -19.39 1.26
C GLN A 31 9.53 -18.34 1.67
N VAL A 32 9.21 -17.61 2.73
CA VAL A 32 10.08 -16.68 3.44
C VAL A 32 10.00 -17.02 4.92
N GLY A 33 11.01 -17.74 5.42
CA GLY A 33 10.89 -18.36 6.74
C GLY A 33 9.73 -19.36 6.76
N ASN A 34 8.77 -19.17 7.67
CA ASN A 34 7.53 -19.94 7.76
C ASN A 34 6.33 -19.27 7.08
N ALA A 35 6.52 -18.10 6.44
CA ALA A 35 5.48 -17.48 5.63
C ALA A 35 5.46 -18.10 4.23
N THR A 36 4.27 -18.34 3.68
CA THR A 36 4.09 -18.86 2.32
C THR A 36 3.52 -17.77 1.42
N ILE A 37 4.11 -17.58 0.24
CA ILE A 37 3.61 -16.65 -0.78
C ILE A 37 2.31 -17.20 -1.36
N GLY A 38 1.26 -16.37 -1.33
CA GLY A 38 -0.04 -16.65 -1.93
C GLY A 38 -0.10 -16.08 -3.35
N VAL A 39 -0.66 -14.87 -3.46
CA VAL A 39 -0.84 -14.15 -4.73
C VAL A 39 -0.03 -12.85 -4.73
N ASP A 40 0.28 -12.34 -5.93
CA ASP A 40 0.87 -11.02 -6.10
C ASP A 40 -0.02 -10.12 -6.97
N SER A 41 0.40 -8.87 -7.16
CA SER A 41 -0.36 -7.85 -7.89
C SER A 41 -0.72 -8.21 -9.32
N ALA A 42 -0.18 -9.30 -9.89
CA ALA A 42 -0.63 -9.84 -11.18
C ALA A 42 -2.11 -10.22 -11.18
N VAL A 43 -2.68 -10.53 -10.01
CA VAL A 43 -4.11 -10.86 -9.85
C VAL A 43 -5.04 -9.73 -10.29
N LEU A 44 -4.54 -8.49 -10.33
CA LEU A 44 -5.30 -7.31 -10.75
C LEU A 44 -5.47 -7.19 -12.27
N ASN A 45 -4.78 -8.02 -13.06
CA ASN A 45 -4.91 -7.97 -14.51
C ASN A 45 -6.15 -8.74 -14.98
N THR A 46 -7.33 -8.13 -14.84
CA THR A 46 -8.62 -8.81 -15.05
C THR A 46 -9.23 -8.61 -16.45
N GLU A 47 -8.81 -7.61 -17.24
CA GLU A 47 -9.50 -7.32 -18.51
C GLU A 47 -8.78 -7.76 -19.80
N LEU A 48 -7.46 -7.98 -19.81
CA LEU A 48 -6.75 -8.54 -20.98
C LEU A 48 -5.53 -9.32 -20.48
N ASN A 49 -5.47 -10.62 -20.78
CA ASN A 49 -4.41 -11.58 -20.40
C ASN A 49 -4.23 -11.92 -18.91
N THR A 50 -4.51 -13.17 -18.61
CA THR A 50 -4.05 -13.89 -17.41
C THR A 50 -2.57 -14.30 -17.47
N ASP A 51 -1.78 -13.76 -18.41
CA ASP A 51 -0.35 -14.05 -18.51
C ASP A 51 0.40 -13.23 -17.44
N PRO A 52 1.04 -13.86 -16.44
CA PRO A 52 1.87 -13.13 -15.47
C PRO A 52 3.04 -12.38 -16.12
N ASN A 53 3.38 -12.67 -17.38
CA ASN A 53 4.39 -11.97 -18.17
C ASN A 53 3.81 -10.96 -19.18
N ASP A 54 2.51 -10.61 -19.11
CA ASP A 54 1.96 -9.61 -20.03
C ASP A 54 2.67 -8.26 -19.83
N PRO A 55 3.33 -7.70 -20.87
CA PRO A 55 3.91 -6.36 -20.80
C PRO A 55 2.89 -5.24 -20.59
N ASN A 56 1.58 -5.50 -20.72
CA ASN A 56 0.49 -4.53 -20.51
C ASN A 56 -0.14 -4.62 -19.12
N ARG A 57 0.50 -5.31 -18.18
CA ARG A 57 0.07 -5.38 -16.79
C ARG A 57 -0.11 -3.98 -16.20
N ILE A 58 -1.32 -3.70 -15.70
CA ILE A 58 -1.68 -2.38 -15.13
C ILE A 58 -0.82 -2.05 -13.91
N ASP A 59 -0.49 -3.05 -13.10
CA ASP A 59 0.37 -2.90 -11.94
C ASP A 59 1.81 -2.53 -12.34
N GLN A 60 2.35 -3.15 -13.39
CA GLN A 60 3.67 -2.79 -13.92
C GLN A 60 3.68 -1.39 -14.52
N THR A 61 2.64 -1.03 -15.27
CA THR A 61 2.51 0.30 -15.92
C THR A 61 2.44 1.42 -14.88
N ALA A 62 1.77 1.16 -13.75
CA ALA A 62 1.68 2.09 -12.64
C ALA A 62 2.93 2.12 -11.73
N GLY A 63 3.88 1.20 -11.92
CA GLY A 63 4.99 1.00 -10.99
C GLY A 63 4.53 0.46 -9.63
N PHE A 64 3.37 -0.18 -9.57
CA PHE A 64 2.79 -0.80 -8.39
C PHE A 64 3.26 -2.25 -8.26
N TYR A 65 3.62 -2.69 -7.06
CA TYR A 65 3.76 -4.10 -6.76
C TYR A 65 3.34 -4.40 -5.33
N ALA A 66 2.62 -5.50 -5.16
CA ALA A 66 2.25 -6.02 -3.85
C ALA A 66 2.22 -7.54 -3.88
N VAL A 67 2.40 -8.15 -2.72
CA VAL A 67 2.38 -9.60 -2.55
C VAL A 67 1.75 -9.98 -1.22
N ALA A 68 0.91 -11.01 -1.25
CA ALA A 68 0.25 -11.57 -0.09
C ALA A 68 0.97 -12.82 0.40
N TYR A 69 1.10 -12.94 1.72
CA TYR A 69 1.69 -14.06 2.42
C TYR A 69 0.68 -14.65 3.40
N GLN A 70 0.73 -15.96 3.59
CA GLN A 70 0.12 -16.63 4.72
C GLN A 70 1.17 -16.85 5.80
N TRP A 71 0.93 -16.34 7.01
CA TRP A 71 1.82 -16.52 8.16
C TRP A 71 1.02 -16.66 9.45
N ASN A 72 1.19 -17.76 10.18
CA ASN A 72 0.47 -18.04 11.44
C ASN A 72 -1.07 -17.91 11.32
N ASP A 73 -1.65 -18.44 10.25
CA ASP A 73 -3.08 -18.33 9.92
C ASP A 73 -3.58 -16.91 9.58
N ASP A 74 -2.69 -15.90 9.58
CA ASP A 74 -2.99 -14.53 9.16
C ASP A 74 -2.56 -14.26 7.71
N SER A 75 -3.39 -13.52 6.97
CA SER A 75 -3.05 -12.94 5.68
C SER A 75 -2.24 -11.67 5.89
N ILE A 76 -1.04 -11.61 5.31
CA ILE A 76 -0.18 -10.42 5.32
C ILE A 76 -0.06 -9.88 3.92
N ILE A 77 -0.30 -8.58 3.74
CA ILE A 77 -0.09 -7.90 2.47
C ILE A 77 1.11 -6.98 2.59
N SER A 78 2.10 -7.20 1.72
CA SER A 78 3.25 -6.33 1.60
C SER A 78 3.18 -5.50 0.32
N TYR A 79 3.24 -4.17 0.49
CA TYR A 79 3.35 -3.22 -0.61
C TYR A 79 4.82 -2.81 -0.81
N ARG A 80 5.29 -2.89 -2.07
CA ARG A 80 6.62 -2.43 -2.45
C ARG A 80 6.65 -0.90 -2.53
N GLY A 81 7.76 -0.29 -2.12
CA GLY A 81 8.00 1.12 -2.41
C GLY A 81 8.52 1.37 -3.82
N THR A 82 8.92 2.62 -4.10
CA THR A 82 9.42 3.00 -5.44
C THR A 82 10.95 2.90 -5.55
N ASP A 83 11.41 2.51 -6.74
CA ASP A 83 12.81 2.50 -7.15
C ASP A 83 13.22 3.76 -7.96
N ASN A 84 12.30 4.70 -8.18
CA ASN A 84 12.55 5.88 -9.02
C ASN A 84 13.05 7.09 -8.18
N PRO A 85 14.34 7.46 -8.24
CA PRO A 85 14.92 8.56 -7.46
C PRO A 85 14.37 9.95 -7.79
N GLY A 86 13.77 10.15 -8.98
CA GLY A 86 13.16 11.43 -9.37
C GLY A 86 11.88 11.75 -8.58
N LEU A 87 11.14 10.72 -8.17
CA LEU A 87 9.90 10.85 -7.40
C LEU A 87 10.14 11.45 -6.01
N TRP A 88 11.33 11.24 -5.45
CA TRP A 88 11.74 11.77 -4.15
C TRP A 88 12.12 13.25 -4.22
N ALA A 89 12.62 13.72 -5.36
CA ALA A 89 13.03 15.12 -5.53
C ALA A 89 11.82 16.05 -5.61
N ASP A 90 10.73 15.59 -6.24
CA ASP A 90 9.47 16.35 -6.35
C ASP A 90 8.72 16.40 -5.01
N ASP A 91 8.77 15.31 -4.22
CA ASP A 91 8.23 15.27 -2.86
C ASP A 91 9.00 16.23 -1.91
N ILE A 92 10.34 16.27 -2.01
CA ILE A 92 11.25 17.05 -1.13
C ILE A 92 11.16 18.57 -1.38
N SER A 93 10.70 19.02 -2.54
CA SER A 93 10.85 20.42 -2.97
C SER A 93 9.63 21.33 -2.74
N GLY A 94 8.56 20.88 -2.09
CA GLY A 94 7.46 21.79 -1.76
C GLY A 94 6.27 21.16 -1.03
N GLY A 95 6.32 21.16 0.30
CA GLY A 95 5.27 20.71 1.23
C GLY A 95 3.93 21.46 1.18
N SER A 96 3.32 21.50 0.01
CA SER A 96 1.90 21.81 -0.23
C SER A 96 1.21 20.73 -1.07
N ASP A 97 1.94 19.73 -1.58
CA ASP A 97 1.43 18.75 -2.58
C ASP A 97 1.30 17.30 -2.08
N VAL A 98 1.69 17.02 -0.83
CA VAL A 98 1.28 15.78 -0.10
C VAL A 98 -0.26 15.69 0.02
N TRP A 99 -0.97 16.80 -0.27
CA TRP A 99 -2.35 17.07 0.12
C TRP A 99 -3.37 17.10 -1.03
N ASN A 100 -2.98 17.20 -2.31
CA ASN A 100 -3.96 17.12 -3.43
C ASN A 100 -4.40 15.66 -3.73
N GLY A 101 -4.19 14.76 -2.76
CA GLY A 101 -4.77 13.43 -2.66
C GLY A 101 -4.15 12.45 -3.65
N TYR A 102 -2.91 12.00 -3.43
CA TYR A 102 -2.25 10.98 -4.25
C TYR A 102 -2.28 11.27 -5.79
N GLY A 103 -2.70 12.44 -6.27
CA GLY A 103 -2.68 12.86 -7.69
C GLY A 103 -3.85 12.38 -8.58
N LEU A 104 -5.01 12.21 -7.99
CA LEU A 104 -6.10 11.40 -8.55
C LEU A 104 -6.97 12.05 -9.66
N GLY A 105 -6.85 13.36 -9.86
CA GLY A 105 -7.61 14.09 -10.88
C GLY A 105 -6.90 14.32 -12.22
N VAL A 106 -5.63 13.93 -12.37
CA VAL A 106 -4.78 14.36 -13.52
C VAL A 106 -3.89 13.27 -14.12
N GLY A 107 -4.13 11.99 -13.81
CA GLY A 107 -3.32 10.88 -14.33
C GLY A 107 -1.95 10.77 -13.66
N SER A 108 -1.85 11.14 -12.39
CA SER A 108 -0.62 10.94 -11.61
C SER A 108 -0.38 9.45 -11.35
N PRO A 109 0.86 8.96 -11.43
CA PRO A 109 1.17 7.57 -11.14
C PRO A 109 0.89 7.17 -9.68
N TYR A 110 1.02 8.10 -8.71
CA TYR A 110 0.79 7.79 -7.30
C TYR A 110 -0.66 7.38 -7.04
N ALA A 111 -1.55 8.08 -7.71
CA ALA A 111 -3.00 7.97 -7.66
C ALA A 111 -3.46 6.56 -8.01
N GLU A 112 -2.86 6.09 -9.08
CA GLU A 112 -3.06 4.75 -9.59
C GLU A 112 -2.50 3.69 -8.64
N GLN A 113 -1.33 3.91 -8.02
CA GLN A 113 -0.80 2.98 -7.01
C GLN A 113 -1.69 2.89 -5.76
N GLY A 114 -2.31 4.01 -5.34
CA GLY A 114 -3.28 4.02 -4.24
C GLY A 114 -4.56 3.23 -4.57
N ARG A 115 -5.10 3.40 -5.78
CA ARG A 115 -6.24 2.63 -6.29
C ARG A 115 -5.91 1.14 -6.36
N LEU A 116 -4.77 0.79 -6.97
CA LEU A 116 -4.32 -0.60 -7.11
C LEU A 116 -4.03 -1.26 -5.76
N ALA A 117 -3.55 -0.49 -4.76
CA ALA A 117 -3.32 -1.01 -3.41
C ALA A 117 -4.62 -1.49 -2.74
N ALA A 118 -5.70 -0.75 -2.92
CA ALA A 118 -7.04 -1.10 -2.45
C ALA A 118 -7.64 -2.28 -3.22
N GLU A 119 -7.52 -2.29 -4.55
CA GLU A 119 -7.98 -3.42 -5.36
C GLU A 119 -7.23 -4.69 -5.01
N PHE A 120 -5.92 -4.60 -4.72
CA PHE A 120 -5.14 -5.75 -4.28
C PHE A 120 -5.60 -6.25 -2.91
N TYR A 121 -5.87 -5.34 -1.98
CA TYR A 121 -6.45 -5.70 -0.68
C TYR A 121 -7.73 -6.50 -0.86
N GLN A 122 -8.69 -5.95 -1.60
CA GLN A 122 -9.97 -6.61 -1.85
C GLN A 122 -9.80 -7.91 -2.63
N ALA A 123 -8.79 -8.00 -3.50
CA ALA A 123 -8.44 -9.23 -4.20
C ALA A 123 -8.01 -10.36 -3.26
N VAL A 124 -7.20 -10.01 -2.25
CA VAL A 124 -6.68 -10.94 -1.25
C VAL A 124 -7.75 -11.34 -0.23
N THR A 125 -8.58 -10.39 0.20
CA THR A 125 -9.61 -10.62 1.22
C THR A 125 -10.93 -11.12 0.65
N GLY A 126 -11.10 -11.11 -0.67
CA GLY A 126 -12.33 -11.57 -1.33
C GLY A 126 -13.50 -10.59 -1.20
N THR A 127 -13.22 -9.30 -0.97
CA THR A 127 -14.23 -8.26 -0.73
C THR A 127 -14.54 -7.41 -1.95
N GLN A 128 -14.17 -7.80 -3.17
CA GLN A 128 -14.33 -7.00 -4.41
C GLN A 128 -15.79 -6.68 -4.78
N SER A 129 -16.76 -7.29 -4.08
CA SER A 129 -18.20 -7.10 -4.31
C SER A 129 -18.98 -6.91 -3.00
N SER A 130 -18.28 -6.73 -1.89
CA SER A 130 -18.82 -6.56 -0.55
C SER A 130 -18.11 -5.41 0.16
N ASP A 131 -18.44 -5.21 1.44
CA ASP A 131 -17.77 -4.24 2.28
C ASP A 131 -16.30 -4.65 2.52
N PRO A 132 -15.30 -3.84 2.11
CA PRO A 132 -13.89 -4.06 2.41
C PRO A 132 -13.58 -4.14 3.91
N LEU A 133 -14.43 -3.61 4.79
CA LEU A 133 -14.31 -3.73 6.26
C LEU A 133 -14.75 -5.11 6.80
N ALA A 134 -15.32 -5.98 5.95
CA ALA A 134 -15.89 -7.26 6.41
C ALA A 134 -14.84 -8.35 6.64
N GLU A 135 -13.66 -8.20 6.05
CA GLU A 135 -12.56 -9.16 6.09
C GLU A 135 -11.26 -8.42 6.41
N SER A 136 -10.27 -9.14 6.94
CA SER A 136 -9.04 -8.52 7.48
C SER A 136 -7.76 -9.08 6.88
N ALA A 137 -6.73 -8.25 6.85
CA ALA A 137 -5.36 -8.64 6.54
C ALA A 137 -4.37 -7.67 7.19
N THR A 138 -3.27 -8.18 7.76
CA THR A 138 -2.22 -7.31 8.30
C THR A 138 -1.38 -6.72 7.16
N LEU A 139 -1.13 -5.42 7.20
CA LEU A 139 -0.41 -4.71 6.15
C LEU A 139 1.03 -4.41 6.56
N THR A 140 1.94 -4.40 5.59
CA THR A 140 3.34 -4.00 5.81
C THR A 140 3.93 -3.36 4.56
N GLY A 141 4.98 -2.57 4.73
CA GLY A 141 5.68 -1.95 3.61
C GLY A 141 6.79 -1.01 4.05
N HIS A 142 7.70 -0.73 3.10
CA HIS A 142 8.78 0.23 3.27
C HIS A 142 8.56 1.47 2.40
N SER A 143 8.97 2.66 2.86
CA SER A 143 8.93 3.89 2.06
C SER A 143 7.52 4.18 1.50
N LEU A 144 7.36 4.36 0.19
CA LEU A 144 6.08 4.52 -0.49
C LEU A 144 5.16 3.31 -0.23
N GLY A 145 5.70 2.10 -0.16
CA GLY A 145 4.94 0.89 0.18
C GLY A 145 4.42 0.94 1.62
N GLY A 146 5.18 1.53 2.54
CA GLY A 146 4.71 1.83 3.90
C GLY A 146 3.61 2.88 3.91
N GLY A 147 3.67 3.88 3.02
CA GLY A 147 2.60 4.87 2.84
C GLY A 147 1.31 4.25 2.29
N LEU A 148 1.43 3.34 1.31
CA LEU A 148 0.29 2.58 0.78
C LEU A 148 -0.32 1.66 1.85
N ALA A 149 0.50 0.90 2.59
CA ALA A 149 0.06 0.08 3.71
C ALA A 149 -0.68 0.92 4.77
N GLY A 150 -0.13 2.10 5.09
CA GLY A 150 -0.75 3.05 6.00
C GLY A 150 -2.10 3.56 5.50
N LEU A 151 -2.16 3.97 4.23
CA LEU A 151 -3.38 4.47 3.59
C LEU A 151 -4.49 3.41 3.62
N ILE A 152 -4.19 2.19 3.16
CA ILE A 152 -5.16 1.09 3.14
C ILE A 152 -5.56 0.69 4.55
N GLY A 153 -4.62 0.62 5.51
CA GLY A 153 -4.94 0.32 6.90
C GLY A 153 -5.84 1.37 7.54
N ALA A 154 -5.60 2.65 7.25
CA ALA A 154 -6.44 3.73 7.74
C ALA A 154 -7.84 3.69 7.11
N LEU A 155 -7.93 3.40 5.81
CA LEU A 155 -9.21 3.24 5.13
C LEU A 155 -9.92 2.01 5.68
N TYR A 156 -9.39 0.81 5.54
CA TYR A 156 -10.10 -0.44 5.85
C TYR A 156 -10.03 -0.90 7.31
N HIS A 157 -9.52 -0.05 8.21
CA HIS A 157 -9.44 -0.31 9.65
C HIS A 157 -8.57 -1.52 10.00
N GLU A 158 -7.51 -1.71 9.22
CA GLU A 158 -6.60 -2.86 9.34
C GLU A 158 -5.34 -2.53 10.14
N ASP A 159 -4.78 -3.58 10.75
CA ASP A 159 -3.49 -3.50 11.41
C ASP A 159 -2.36 -3.36 10.39
N ALA A 160 -1.40 -2.45 10.65
CA ALA A 160 -0.23 -2.30 9.81
C ALA A 160 1.08 -2.08 10.57
N VAL A 161 2.16 -2.66 10.05
CA VAL A 161 3.53 -2.51 10.55
C VAL A 161 4.37 -1.83 9.47
N LEU A 162 4.86 -0.63 9.75
CA LEU A 162 5.35 0.28 8.72
C LEU A 162 6.84 0.57 8.91
N PHE A 163 7.61 0.60 7.83
CA PHE A 163 9.06 0.83 7.89
C PHE A 163 9.44 2.03 7.03
N ASP A 164 10.14 3.02 7.61
CA ASP A 164 10.53 4.26 6.95
C ASP A 164 9.40 4.80 6.05
N ASN A 165 8.15 4.81 6.51
CA ASN A 165 7.01 4.99 5.59
C ASN A 165 6.88 6.42 5.08
N MET A 166 6.31 6.58 3.89
CA MET A 166 5.83 7.89 3.44
C MET A 166 4.60 8.32 4.27
N PRO A 167 4.41 9.62 4.57
CA PRO A 167 3.20 10.11 5.21
C PRO A 167 1.95 9.77 4.38
N PHE A 168 0.88 9.35 5.04
CA PHE A 168 -0.35 8.88 4.37
C PHE A 168 -1.63 9.41 5.03
N GLU A 169 -1.53 9.92 6.26
CA GLU A 169 -2.67 10.33 7.08
C GLU A 169 -3.50 11.41 6.40
N LEU A 170 -2.81 12.37 5.81
CA LEU A 170 -3.39 13.46 5.05
C LEU A 170 -4.16 12.95 3.82
N ALA A 171 -3.61 11.97 3.11
CA ALA A 171 -4.27 11.32 1.97
C ALA A 171 -5.50 10.52 2.42
N ALA A 172 -5.40 9.78 3.54
CA ALA A 172 -6.53 9.03 4.10
C ALA A 172 -7.68 9.96 4.51
N THR A 173 -7.39 11.09 5.15
CA THR A 173 -8.40 12.12 5.46
C THR A 173 -9.01 12.71 4.19
N SER A 174 -8.18 13.07 3.20
CA SER A 174 -8.65 13.64 1.93
C SER A 174 -9.58 12.71 1.17
N VAL A 175 -9.28 11.40 1.10
CA VAL A 175 -10.15 10.39 0.47
C VAL A 175 -11.53 10.37 1.14
N CYS A 176 -11.58 10.36 2.47
CA CYS A 176 -12.83 10.38 3.21
C CYS A 176 -13.62 11.69 3.03
N GLU A 177 -12.94 12.84 3.10
CA GLU A 177 -13.59 14.14 2.91
C GLU A 177 -14.20 14.24 1.51
N HIS A 178 -13.45 13.91 0.45
CA HIS A 178 -13.89 14.06 -0.93
C HIS A 178 -14.88 12.98 -1.39
N ALA A 179 -14.81 11.76 -0.84
CA ALA A 179 -15.79 10.73 -1.13
C ALA A 179 -17.20 11.07 -0.63
N ASN A 180 -17.32 11.94 0.39
CA ASN A 180 -18.59 12.42 0.93
C ASN A 180 -19.27 13.53 0.11
N PHE A 181 -18.59 14.14 -0.88
CA PHE A 181 -19.11 15.32 -1.58
C PHE A 181 -19.81 15.08 -2.92
N GLY A 182 -19.98 13.82 -3.36
CA GLY A 182 -20.72 13.53 -4.61
C GLY A 182 -20.07 14.15 -5.86
N ASP A 183 -18.81 14.56 -5.78
CA ASP A 183 -18.07 15.21 -6.85
C ASP A 183 -17.64 14.15 -7.89
N ALA A 184 -18.03 14.37 -9.15
CA ALA A 184 -17.72 13.48 -10.26
C ALA A 184 -16.22 13.33 -10.51
N VAL A 185 -15.39 14.26 -10.02
CA VAL A 185 -13.93 14.18 -10.08
C VAL A 185 -13.38 13.05 -9.21
N TRP A 186 -14.04 12.73 -8.10
CA TRP A 186 -13.59 11.74 -7.11
C TRP A 186 -14.32 10.40 -7.19
N GLN A 187 -15.35 10.30 -8.02
CA GLN A 187 -16.08 9.06 -8.31
C GLN A 187 -15.18 7.90 -8.78
N PRO A 188 -14.23 8.11 -9.72
CA PRO A 188 -13.33 7.05 -10.21
C PRO A 188 -12.43 6.42 -9.15
N LEU A 189 -12.39 7.02 -7.95
CA LEU A 189 -11.66 6.49 -6.81
C LEU A 189 -12.52 5.92 -5.74
N ARG A 190 -13.56 6.67 -5.36
CA ARG A 190 -14.46 6.23 -4.31
C ARG A 190 -15.02 4.87 -4.69
N ASP A 191 -15.47 4.72 -5.92
CA ASP A 191 -16.19 3.51 -6.34
C ASP A 191 -15.27 2.26 -6.28
N PRO A 192 -14.00 2.29 -6.75
CA PRO A 192 -13.05 1.20 -6.50
C PRO A 192 -12.63 1.03 -5.03
N LEU A 193 -12.52 2.12 -4.26
CA LEU A 193 -12.06 2.06 -2.87
C LEU A 193 -13.14 1.54 -1.91
N SER A 194 -14.42 1.76 -2.19
CA SER A 194 -15.52 1.39 -1.30
C SER A 194 -16.53 0.43 -1.91
N ASN A 195 -16.31 -0.09 -3.12
CA ASN A 195 -17.27 -0.89 -3.88
C ASN A 195 -18.63 -0.18 -4.06
N GLY A 196 -18.58 1.14 -4.21
CA GLY A 196 -19.77 1.99 -4.29
C GLY A 196 -20.54 2.15 -2.97
N LEU A 197 -20.02 1.62 -1.86
CA LEU A 197 -20.52 1.92 -0.51
C LEU A 197 -20.12 3.35 -0.12
N GLY A 198 -20.84 3.95 0.84
CA GLY A 198 -20.46 5.25 1.37
C GLY A 198 -19.08 5.18 2.03
N PRO A 199 -18.21 6.21 1.88
CA PRO A 199 -16.90 6.21 2.52
C PRO A 199 -17.06 6.21 4.05
N TRP A 200 -16.15 5.51 4.72
CA TRP A 200 -16.05 5.49 6.18
C TRP A 200 -14.92 6.41 6.65
N ALA A 201 -15.06 6.90 7.89
CA ALA A 201 -14.03 7.72 8.51
C ALA A 201 -12.74 6.90 8.69
N PRO A 202 -11.56 7.44 8.32
CA PRO A 202 -10.30 6.71 8.44
C PRO A 202 -9.91 6.56 9.91
N LEU A 203 -9.40 5.39 10.30
CA LEU A 203 -8.88 5.14 11.63
C LEU A 203 -7.37 5.32 11.67
N ILE A 204 -6.96 6.55 11.94
CA ILE A 204 -5.55 6.90 12.12
C ILE A 204 -5.17 6.64 13.59
N ALA A 205 -4.07 5.91 13.84
CA ALA A 205 -3.43 5.68 15.13
C ALA A 205 -3.96 4.58 16.09
N ARG A 206 -5.01 3.81 15.78
CA ARG A 206 -5.43 2.67 16.64
C ARG A 206 -4.92 1.29 16.21
N HIS A 207 -4.34 1.18 15.02
CA HIS A 207 -3.99 -0.10 14.37
C HIS A 207 -2.55 -0.14 13.81
N PHE A 208 -1.75 0.90 14.05
CA PHE A 208 -0.35 0.97 13.57
C PHE A 208 0.59 0.56 14.70
N GLN A 209 1.10 -0.67 14.69
CA GLN A 209 1.80 -1.25 15.85
C GLN A 209 3.26 -0.79 16.00
N ALA A 210 3.93 -0.31 14.96
CA ALA A 210 5.19 0.41 15.04
C ALA A 210 5.56 0.95 13.66
N GLY A 211 5.64 2.27 13.49
CA GLY A 211 6.55 2.81 12.50
C GLY A 211 7.98 2.58 12.99
N SER A 212 8.87 1.95 12.23
CA SER A 212 10.30 1.97 12.54
C SER A 212 10.99 2.90 11.56
N ALA A 213 11.75 3.89 12.04
CA ALA A 213 12.45 4.84 11.17
C ALA A 213 13.95 4.90 11.47
N VAL A 214 14.79 4.91 10.43
CA VAL A 214 16.25 5.04 10.60
C VAL A 214 16.68 6.51 10.57
N THR A 215 17.53 6.92 11.52
CA THR A 215 18.08 8.29 11.53
C THR A 215 18.93 8.55 10.28
N GLY A 216 18.66 9.65 9.56
CA GLY A 216 19.38 10.03 8.34
C GLY A 216 18.76 9.53 7.04
N GLU A 217 17.57 8.91 7.11
CA GLU A 217 16.76 8.59 5.94
C GLU A 217 16.33 9.85 5.17
N CYS A 218 16.03 9.69 3.88
CA CYS A 218 15.49 10.76 3.03
C CYS A 218 14.12 11.27 3.51
N LEU A 219 13.35 10.42 4.19
CA LEU A 219 11.99 10.75 4.66
C LEU A 219 11.97 11.49 6.00
N ALA A 220 13.12 11.69 6.65
CA ALA A 220 13.23 12.38 7.93
C ALA A 220 12.68 13.81 7.85
N ALA A 221 12.79 14.46 6.68
CA ALA A 221 12.26 15.80 6.43
C ALA A 221 10.73 15.88 6.50
N PHE A 222 10.02 14.77 6.31
CA PHE A 222 8.55 14.73 6.29
C PHE A 222 7.93 14.20 7.57
N ARG A 223 8.74 13.73 8.53
CA ARG A 223 8.24 13.21 9.80
C ARG A 223 7.42 14.23 10.59
N SER A 224 7.63 15.53 10.38
CA SER A 224 6.79 16.58 10.98
C SER A 224 5.34 16.62 10.45
N LEU A 225 5.06 15.94 9.34
CA LEU A 225 3.73 15.83 8.73
C LEU A 225 3.01 14.52 9.10
N GLN A 226 3.69 13.61 9.80
CA GLN A 226 3.19 12.30 10.16
C GLN A 226 2.71 12.28 11.60
N HIS A 227 1.54 11.69 11.84
CA HIS A 227 0.96 11.54 13.18
C HIS A 227 1.20 10.12 13.73
N THR A 228 1.45 9.15 12.86
CA THR A 228 1.81 7.78 13.21
C THR A 228 3.18 7.77 13.90
N PRO A 229 3.28 7.27 15.15
CA PRO A 229 4.55 7.20 15.87
C PRO A 229 5.55 6.33 15.12
N VAL A 230 6.73 6.88 14.88
CA VAL A 230 7.91 6.13 14.43
C VAL A 230 8.92 6.07 15.56
N THR A 231 9.39 4.87 15.88
CA THR A 231 10.48 4.61 16.84
C THR A 231 11.81 4.36 16.15
#